data_AF-A0A930UAR5-F1
#
_entry.id   AF-A0A930UAR5-F1
#
_cell.length_a   1.000
_cell.length_b   1.000
_cell.length_c   1.000
_cell.angle_alpha   90.00
_cell.angle_beta   90.00
_cell.angle_gamma   90.00
#
_symmetry.space_group_name_H-M   'P 1'
#
loop_
_entity.id
_entity.type
_entity.pdbx_description
1 polymer ?
#
loop_
_entity_poly.entity_id
_entity_poly.type
_entity_poly.pdbx_seq_one_letter_code
_entity_poly.pdbx_strand_id
1 'polypeptide(L)' 'YYSLKGDLVFDPFAGSGTLGQAALDYGRNIFLTEIQLDYFERIKEKLNLYFDVEFLNSDSFLFREEVIE' A
#
# COMPACT_ATOMS: atom_id res chain seq x y z
N TYR A 1 -9.42 12.96 16.68
CA TYR A 1 -8.95 12.72 15.29
C TYR A 1 -8.54 11.26 15.16
N TYR A 2 -8.75 10.65 13.99
CA TYR A 2 -8.48 9.22 13.73
C TYR A 2 -7.07 8.97 13.15
N SER A 3 -6.49 9.93 12.43
CA SER A 3 -5.07 9.94 12.01
C SER A 3 -4.57 11.37 11.77
N LEU A 4 -3.27 11.57 11.90
CA LEU A 4 -2.53 12.80 11.62
C LEU A 4 -1.64 12.63 10.37
N LYS A 5 -1.07 13.75 9.89
CA LYS A 5 -0.08 13.69 8.80
C LYS A 5 1.14 12.89 9.26
N GLY A 6 1.66 12.03 8.39
CA GLY A 6 2.77 11.11 8.69
C GLY A 6 2.36 9.79 9.35
N ASP A 7 1.13 9.65 9.84
CA ASP A 7 0.66 8.39 10.39
C ASP A 7 0.59 7.31 9.29
N LEU A 8 0.78 6.05 9.70
CA LEU A 8 0.55 4.88 8.87
C LEU A 8 -0.93 4.50 8.89
N VAL A 9 -1.53 4.36 7.71
CA VAL A 9 -2.87 3.80 7.53
C VAL A 9 -2.74 2.40 6.94
N PHE A 10 -3.24 1.40 7.66
CA PHE A 10 -3.28 0.02 7.21
C PHE A 10 -4.68 -0.38 6.75
N ASP A 11 -4.78 -0.97 5.56
CA ASP A 11 -6.01 -1.56 5.03
C ASP A 11 -5.74 -3.00 4.56
N PRO A 12 -6.23 -4.01 5.30
CA PRO A 12 -6.02 -5.41 4.93
C PRO A 12 -6.85 -5.87 3.72
N PHE A 13 -7.78 -5.06 3.22
CA PHE A 13 -8.68 -5.38 2.12
C PHE A 13 -8.79 -4.21 1.15
N ALA A 14 -7.66 -3.86 0.54
CA ALA A 14 -7.51 -2.60 -0.19
C ALA A 14 -8.48 -2.43 -1.37
N GLY A 15 -8.99 -3.54 -1.94
CA GLY A 15 -9.90 -3.53 -3.07
C GLY A 15 -9.30 -2.70 -4.21
N SER A 16 -9.99 -1.65 -4.65
CA SER A 16 -9.46 -0.79 -5.72
C SER A 16 -8.39 0.23 -5.28
N GLY A 17 -7.98 0.26 -4.01
CA GLY A 17 -6.97 1.18 -3.48
C GLY A 17 -7.47 2.58 -3.12
N THR A 18 -8.78 2.79 -3.00
CA THR A 18 -9.37 4.13 -2.73
C THR A 18 -8.92 4.71 -1.39
N LEU A 19 -8.81 3.87 -0.35
CA LEU A 19 -8.34 4.32 0.96
C LEU A 19 -6.87 4.74 0.90
N GLY A 20 -6.03 3.97 0.23
CA GLY A 20 -4.61 4.30 0.05
C GLY A 20 -4.39 5.61 -0.70
N GLN A 21 -5.10 5.80 -1.81
CA GLN A 21 -5.13 7.04 -2.58
C GLN A 21 -5.47 8.25 -1.69
N ALA A 22 -6.58 8.16 -0.93
CA ALA A 22 -6.99 9.24 -0.04
C ALA A 22 -5.95 9.49 1.07
N ALA A 23 -5.41 8.43 1.69
CA ALA A 23 -4.39 8.57 2.72
C ALA A 23 -3.14 9.31 2.21
N LEU A 24 -2.65 8.96 1.01
CA LEU A 24 -1.52 9.63 0.36
C LEU A 24 -1.83 11.10 0.03
N ASP A 25 -3.01 11.41 -0.52
CA ASP A 25 -3.43 12.78 -0.81
C ASP A 25 -3.44 13.69 0.43
N TYR A 26 -3.69 13.09 1.60
CA TYR A 26 -3.66 13.77 2.88
C TYR A 26 -2.32 13.66 3.62
N GLY A 27 -1.27 13.12 2.99
CA GLY A 27 0.09 13.03 3.55
C GLY A 27 0.23 12.01 4.68
N ARG A 28 -0.44 10.85 4.55
CA ARG A 28 -0.23 9.66 5.40
C ARG A 28 0.63 8.65 4.66
N ASN A 29 1.29 7.78 5.43
CA ASN A 29 1.89 6.57 4.91
C ASN A 29 0.81 5.49 4.75
N ILE A 30 1.02 4.53 3.86
CA ILE A 30 0.07 3.46 3.60
C ILE A 30 0.71 2.09 3.72
N PHE A 31 -0.06 1.12 4.19
CA PHE A 31 0.22 -0.30 4.02
C PHE A 31 -1.08 -0.96 3.59
N LEU A 32 -1.08 -1.56 2.40
CA LEU A 32 -2.28 -2.10 1.77
C LEU A 32 -2.03 -3.56 1.43
N THR A 33 -3.01 -4.42 1.69
CA THR A 33 -2.99 -5.80 1.20
C THR A 33 -4.23 -6.09 0.38
N GLU A 34 -4.05 -6.87 -0.69
CA GLU A 34 -5.13 -7.34 -1.53
C GLU A 34 -4.75 -8.73 -2.06
N ILE A 35 -5.69 -9.66 -2.00
CA ILE A 35 -5.45 -11.05 -2.40
C ILE A 35 -5.71 -11.25 -3.89
N GLN A 36 -6.59 -10.44 -4.48
CA GLN A 36 -6.94 -10.55 -5.89
C GLN A 36 -5.93 -9.79 -6.77
N LEU A 37 -5.26 -10.52 -7.67
CA LEU A 37 -4.19 -9.97 -8.50
C LEU A 37 -4.66 -8.87 -9.47
N ASP A 38 -5.89 -8.97 -9.98
CA ASP A 38 -6.48 -7.93 -10.85
C ASP A 38 -6.68 -6.61 -10.09
N TYR A 39 -7.08 -6.67 -8.83
CA TYR A 39 -7.12 -5.51 -7.96
C TYR A 39 -5.73 -5.00 -7.59
N PHE A 40 -4.76 -5.89 -7.37
CA PHE A 40 -3.37 -5.48 -7.14
C PHE A 40 -2.79 -4.69 -8.33
N GLU A 41 -2.98 -5.16 -9.57
CA GLU A 41 -2.56 -4.42 -10.76
C GLU A 41 -3.31 -3.10 -10.91
N ARG A 42 -4.61 -3.07 -10.58
CA ARG A 42 -5.38 -1.82 -10.56
C ARG A 42 -4.87 -0.82 -9.50
N ILE A 43 -4.45 -1.30 -8.33
CA ILE A 43 -3.83 -0.46 -7.30
C ILE A 43 -2.51 0.11 -7.82
N LYS A 44 -1.67 -0.70 -8.48
CA LYS A 44 -0.44 -0.23 -9.12
C LYS A 44 -0.70 0.89 -10.12
N GLU A 45 -1.64 0.68 -11.05
CA GLU A 45 -2.01 1.71 -12.03
C GLU A 45 -2.47 3.01 -11.37
N LYS A 46 -3.29 2.89 -10.31
CA LYS A 46 -3.82 4.05 -9.58
C LYS A 46 -2.73 4.79 -8.80
N LEU A 47 -1.85 4.07 -8.13
CA LEU A 47 -0.89 4.64 -7.17
C LEU A 47 0.51 4.86 -7.78
N ASN A 48 0.77 4.52 -9.04
CA ASN A 48 2.08 4.77 -9.69
C ASN A 48 2.44 6.27 -9.81
N LEU A 49 1.47 7.16 -9.59
CA LEU A 49 1.66 8.61 -9.60
C LEU A 49 2.38 9.10 -8.34
N TYR A 50 2.52 8.26 -7.32
CA TYR A 50 3.18 8.55 -6.06
C TYR A 50 4.60 7.96 -6.06
N PHE A 51 5.61 8.83 -5.92
CA PHE A 51 7.02 8.44 -6.02
C PHE A 51 7.49 7.48 -4.91
N ASP A 52 6.85 7.52 -3.74
CA ASP A 52 7.27 6.76 -2.54
C ASP A 52 6.38 5.55 -2.25
N VAL A 53 5.75 4.96 -3.27
CA VAL A 53 4.95 3.73 -3.12
C VAL A 53 5.68 2.55 -3.73
N GLU A 54 5.93 1.53 -2.90
CA GLU A 54 6.51 0.26 -3.33
C GLU A 54 5.44 -0.81 -3.45
N PHE A 55 5.53 -1.64 -4.50
CA PHE A 55 4.60 -2.73 -4.75
C PHE A 55 5.34 -4.05 -4.61
N LEU A 56 4.91 -4.85 -3.65
CA LEU A 56 5.51 -6.14 -3.33
C LEU A 56 4.50 -7.25 -3.63
N ASN A 57 4.97 -8.31 -4.29
CA ASN A 57 4.25 -9.57 -4.32
C ASN A 57 4.64 -10.42 -3.08
N SER A 58 3.91 -11.52 -2.84
CA SER A 58 4.13 -12.37 -1.67
C SER A 58 5.57 -12.88 -1.56
N ASP A 59 6.17 -13.30 -2.68
CA ASP A 59 7.55 -13.80 -2.69
C ASP A 59 8.52 -12.69 -2.28
N SER A 60 8.44 -11.52 -2.93
CA SER A 60 9.30 -10.36 -2.65
C SER A 60 9.16 -9.83 -1.23
N PHE A 61 7.99 -9.97 -0.62
CA PHE A 61 7.75 -9.56 0.75
C PHE A 61 8.44 -10.51 1.73
N LEU A 62 8.29 -11.83 1.53
CA LEU A 62 8.89 -12.85 2.39
C LEU A 62 10.43 -12.86 2.31
N PHE A 63 11.01 -12.73 1.11
CA PHE A 63 12.47 -12.64 0.95
C PHE A 63 13.06 -11.41 1.66
N ARG A 64 12.27 -10.36 1.88
CA ARG A 64 12.73 -9.15 2.55
C ARG A 64 12.91 -9.35 4.05
N GLU A 65 12.15 -10.25 4.67
CA GLU A 65 12.30 -10.60 6.08
C GLU A 65 13.58 -11.42 6.31
N GLU A 66 13.94 -12.32 5.39
CA GLU A 66 15.11 -13.21 5.52
C GLU A 66 16.47 -12.46 5.47
N VAL A 67 16.53 -11.26 4.90
CA VAL A 67 17.78 -10.47 4.80
C VAL A 67 17.97 -9.56 6.03
N ILE A 68 16.97 -9.44 6.90
CA ILE A 68 17.02 -8.57 8.09
C ILE A 68 17.38 -9.34 9.37
N GLU A 69 17.47 -10.68 9.33
CA GLU A 69 18.04 -11.52 10.40
C GLU A 69 19.57 -11.67 10.31
#